data_AF-A0A6J6T100-F1
#
_entry.id   AF-A0A6J6T100-F1
#
_cell.length_a   1.000
_cell.length_b   1.000
_cell.length_c   1.000
_cell.angle_alpha   90.00
_cell.angle_beta   90.00
_cell.angle_gamma   90.00
#
_symmetry.space_group_name_H-M   'P 1'
#
loop_
_entity.id
_entity.type
_entity.pdbx_description
1 polymer ?
#
loop_
_entity_poly.entity_id
_entity_poly.type
_entity_poly.pdbx_seq_one_letter_code
_entity_poly.pdbx_strand_id
1 'polypeptide(L)'
;MSAIATGAIFGSYEVSIVAFATEQGAPEASGLLLAAWALTSMCGGLWFGSRHFRAPLSRQLVLITGSLTVALAITPFLNSLTTLAFASIISGALVAPLLITIFSLAERLVPNAQLTEGLTFMNSGLTVGLAFGITAGGYLIDASGAAFGFALGVAAAAVAFLVAVIGQRRLQRSVRTDGSIPPTSALNTEPIPGPAPGGFNIDDRQ
;
A
#
# COMPACT_ATOMS: atom_id res chain seq x y z
N MET A 1 1.11 -0.85 -9.62
CA MET A 1 0.57 -2.23 -9.50
C MET A 1 -0.11 -2.46 -8.15
N SER A 2 0.53 -2.15 -7.02
CA SER A 2 -0.10 -2.26 -5.68
C SER A 2 -1.38 -1.43 -5.52
N ALA A 3 -1.41 -0.21 -6.10
CA ALA A 3 -2.58 0.69 -6.07
C ALA A 3 -3.83 0.07 -6.73
N ILE A 4 -3.66 -0.61 -7.87
CA ILE A 4 -4.77 -1.28 -8.58
C ILE A 4 -5.30 -2.44 -7.74
N ALA A 5 -4.41 -3.28 -7.21
CA ALA A 5 -4.82 -4.39 -6.34
C ALA A 5 -5.54 -3.87 -5.08
N THR A 6 -5.05 -2.78 -4.49
CA THR A 6 -5.68 -2.13 -3.32
C THR A 6 -7.06 -1.59 -3.65
N GLY A 7 -7.22 -0.93 -4.79
CA GLY A 7 -8.53 -0.48 -5.28
C GLY A 7 -9.50 -1.65 -5.47
N ALA A 8 -9.04 -2.75 -6.07
CA ALA A 8 -9.87 -3.92 -6.31
C ALA A 8 -10.37 -4.57 -5.00
N ILE A 9 -9.56 -4.55 -3.93
CA ILE A 9 -9.98 -4.98 -2.58
C ILE A 9 -11.17 -4.14 -2.12
N PHE A 10 -11.08 -2.81 -2.18
CA PHE A 10 -12.17 -1.92 -1.75
C PHE A 10 -13.45 -2.18 -2.55
N GLY A 11 -13.33 -2.22 -3.88
CA GLY A 11 -14.50 -2.31 -4.74
C GLY A 11 -15.22 -3.65 -4.58
N SER A 12 -14.46 -4.73 -4.49
CA SER A 12 -15.00 -6.06 -4.22
C SER A 12 -15.63 -6.14 -2.83
N TYR A 13 -15.00 -5.54 -1.81
CA TYR A 13 -15.50 -5.59 -0.43
C TYR A 13 -16.79 -4.80 -0.24
N GLU A 14 -16.90 -3.59 -0.80
CA GLU A 14 -18.10 -2.77 -0.71
C GLU A 14 -19.33 -3.46 -1.31
N VAL A 15 -19.20 -4.00 -2.53
CA VAL A 15 -20.30 -4.71 -3.18
C VAL A 15 -20.65 -6.01 -2.45
N SER A 16 -19.65 -6.71 -1.88
CA SER A 16 -19.89 -7.95 -1.12
C SER A 16 -20.63 -7.70 0.20
N ILE A 17 -20.35 -6.60 0.90
CA ILE A 17 -21.10 -6.21 2.11
C ILE A 17 -22.57 -5.95 1.78
N VAL A 18 -22.83 -5.20 0.70
CA VAL A 18 -24.19 -4.87 0.27
C VAL A 18 -24.95 -6.14 -0.13
N ALA A 19 -24.31 -7.02 -0.90
CA ALA A 19 -24.89 -8.30 -1.31
C ALA A 19 -25.20 -9.20 -0.11
N PHE A 20 -24.26 -9.37 0.81
CA PHE A 20 -24.46 -10.22 1.99
C PHE A 20 -25.59 -9.70 2.89
N ALA A 21 -25.67 -8.39 3.10
CA ALA A 21 -26.77 -7.79 3.86
C ALA A 21 -28.13 -8.02 3.19
N THR A 22 -28.16 -7.98 1.86
CA THR A 22 -29.36 -8.25 1.06
C THR A 22 -29.76 -9.73 1.13
N GLU A 23 -28.79 -10.66 1.02
CA GLU A 23 -29.03 -12.11 1.16
C GLU A 23 -29.59 -12.49 2.54
N GLN A 24 -29.21 -11.75 3.57
CA GLN A 24 -29.68 -11.95 4.95
C GLN A 24 -31.01 -11.26 5.25
N GLY A 25 -31.66 -10.66 4.24
CA GLY A 25 -32.95 -9.99 4.36
C GLY A 25 -32.93 -8.66 5.12
N ALA A 26 -31.74 -8.06 5.32
CA ALA A 26 -31.55 -6.80 6.04
C ALA A 26 -30.71 -5.79 5.22
N PRO A 27 -31.19 -5.36 4.04
CA PRO A 27 -30.43 -4.47 3.15
C PRO A 27 -30.08 -3.12 3.81
N GLU A 28 -30.92 -2.61 4.71
CA GLU A 28 -30.65 -1.38 5.48
C GLU A 28 -29.40 -1.47 6.37
N ALA A 29 -29.01 -2.69 6.77
CA ALA A 29 -27.81 -2.90 7.57
C ALA A 29 -26.51 -2.69 6.78
N SER A 30 -26.54 -2.80 5.44
CA SER A 30 -25.37 -2.55 4.59
C SER A 30 -24.80 -1.14 4.80
N GLY A 31 -25.66 -0.13 4.86
CA GLY A 31 -25.28 1.25 5.13
C GLY A 31 -24.65 1.42 6.51
N LEU A 32 -25.20 0.75 7.53
CA LEU A 32 -24.62 0.75 8.88
C LEU A 32 -23.25 0.09 8.93
N LEU A 33 -23.07 -1.03 8.23
CA LEU A 33 -21.80 -1.75 8.15
C LEU A 33 -20.73 -0.90 7.45
N LEU A 34 -21.08 -0.25 6.34
CA LEU A 34 -20.19 0.67 5.63
C LEU A 34 -19.86 1.91 6.47
N ALA A 35 -20.83 2.46 7.20
CA ALA A 35 -20.59 3.56 8.12
C ALA A 35 -19.65 3.16 9.27
N ALA A 36 -19.86 1.98 9.86
CA ALA A 36 -18.98 1.45 10.90
C ALA A 36 -17.57 1.18 10.37
N TRP A 37 -17.46 0.69 9.14
CA TRP A 37 -16.19 0.48 8.43
C TRP A 37 -15.44 1.81 8.23
N ALA A 38 -16.13 2.85 7.76
CA ALA A 38 -15.56 4.19 7.58
C ALA A 38 -15.12 4.81 8.91
N LEU A 39 -15.95 4.72 9.96
CA LEU A 39 -15.60 5.20 11.30
C LEU A 39 -14.37 4.50 11.86
N THR A 40 -14.29 3.18 11.68
CA THR A 40 -13.14 2.43 12.16
C THR A 40 -11.87 2.76 11.38
N SER A 41 -11.99 2.99 10.07
CA SER A 41 -10.89 3.48 9.23
C SER A 41 -10.39 4.86 9.67
N MET A 42 -11.29 5.78 10.01
CA MET A 42 -10.93 7.08 10.58
C MET A 42 -10.16 6.93 11.91
N CYS A 43 -10.65 6.10 12.82
CA CYS A 43 -9.97 5.81 14.09
C CYS A 43 -8.60 5.15 13.86
N GLY A 44 -8.51 4.18 12.95
CA GLY A 44 -7.26 3.51 12.58
C GLY A 44 -6.25 4.46 11.97
N GLY A 45 -6.70 5.37 11.10
CA GLY A 45 -5.89 6.42 10.50
C GLY A 45 -5.38 7.42 11.53
N LEU A 46 -6.21 7.87 12.46
CA LEU A 46 -5.80 8.78 13.54
C LEU A 46 -4.78 8.12 14.49
N TRP A 47 -5.03 6.85 14.84
CA TRP A 47 -4.12 6.08 15.69
C TRP A 47 -2.77 5.83 14.99
N PHE A 48 -2.79 5.44 13.71
CA PHE A 48 -1.59 5.18 12.95
C PHE A 48 -0.82 6.47 12.63
N GLY A 49 -1.52 7.55 12.26
CA GLY A 49 -0.93 8.85 11.96
C GLY A 49 -0.35 9.57 13.17
N SER A 50 -0.89 9.35 14.38
CA SER A 50 -0.32 9.89 15.62
C SER A 50 0.92 9.12 16.11
N ARG A 51 1.22 7.95 15.54
CA ARG A 51 2.35 7.09 15.92
C ARG A 51 3.49 7.20 14.91
N HIS A 52 4.67 7.58 15.40
CA HIS A 52 5.90 7.48 14.61
C HIS A 52 6.45 6.06 14.69
N PHE A 53 6.21 5.26 13.65
CA PHE A 53 6.73 3.91 13.56
C PHE A 53 8.21 3.89 13.13
N ARG A 54 9.07 3.27 13.94
CA ARG A 54 10.50 3.08 13.64
C ARG A 54 10.78 1.98 12.60
N ALA A 55 9.77 1.19 12.22
CA ALA A 55 9.94 0.10 11.27
C ALA A 55 10.10 0.61 9.82
N PRO A 56 10.87 -0.06 8.95
CA PRO A 56 10.97 0.32 7.54
C PRO A 56 9.60 0.18 6.86
N LEU A 57 9.22 1.16 6.02
CA LEU A 57 7.90 1.22 5.37
C LEU A 57 7.55 -0.06 4.59
N SER A 58 8.54 -0.69 3.96
CA SER A 58 8.36 -1.95 3.25
C SER A 58 7.92 -3.11 4.17
N ARG A 59 8.42 -3.16 5.41
CA ARG A 59 7.97 -4.15 6.40
C ARG A 59 6.59 -3.82 6.96
N GLN A 60 6.28 -2.54 7.14
CA GLN A 60 4.94 -2.10 7.54
C GLN A 60 3.91 -2.50 6.48
N LEU A 61 4.22 -2.28 5.20
CA LEU A 61 3.33 -2.61 4.09
C LEU A 61 3.00 -4.11 4.06
N VAL A 62 4.01 -4.98 4.23
CA VAL A 62 3.83 -6.44 4.28
C VAL A 62 3.02 -6.87 5.50
N LEU A 63 3.27 -6.29 6.68
CA LEU A 63 2.48 -6.62 7.88
C LEU A 63 1.02 -6.18 7.75
N ILE A 64 0.77 -4.98 7.22
CA ILE A 64 -0.58 -4.43 7.04
C ILE A 64 -1.33 -5.23 5.97
N THR A 65 -0.75 -5.42 4.79
CA THR A 65 -1.39 -6.23 3.73
C THR A 65 -1.60 -7.67 4.18
N GLY A 66 -0.65 -8.29 4.87
CA GLY A 66 -0.82 -9.64 5.41
C GLY A 66 -1.94 -9.73 6.45
N SER A 67 -2.02 -8.77 7.38
CA SER A 67 -3.09 -8.69 8.38
C SER A 67 -4.46 -8.49 7.70
N LEU A 68 -4.51 -7.65 6.67
CA LEU A 68 -5.72 -7.40 5.89
C LEU A 68 -6.15 -8.65 5.11
N THR A 69 -5.21 -9.37 4.49
CA THR A 69 -5.51 -10.64 3.81
C THR A 69 -6.08 -11.67 4.79
N VAL A 70 -5.52 -11.78 5.99
CA VAL A 70 -6.05 -12.70 7.02
C VAL A 70 -7.45 -12.28 7.49
N ALA A 71 -7.66 -10.98 7.73
CA ALA A 71 -8.96 -10.46 8.13
C ALA A 71 -10.03 -10.72 7.05
N LEU A 72 -9.69 -10.53 5.78
CA LEU A 72 -10.58 -10.81 4.66
C LEU A 72 -10.77 -12.31 4.42
N ALA A 73 -9.75 -13.14 4.63
CA ALA A 73 -9.84 -14.59 4.40
C ALA A 73 -10.89 -15.27 5.31
N ILE A 74 -11.22 -14.66 6.45
CA ILE A 74 -12.25 -15.15 7.37
C ILE A 74 -13.66 -14.83 6.86
N THR A 75 -13.84 -13.73 6.12
CA THR A 75 -15.17 -13.23 5.67
C THR A 75 -16.01 -14.21 4.83
N PRO A 76 -15.49 -15.00 3.87
CA PRO A 76 -16.31 -15.94 3.11
C PRO A 76 -16.89 -17.10 3.93
N PHE A 77 -16.40 -17.34 5.15
CA PHE A 77 -16.91 -18.38 6.05
C PHE A 77 -17.94 -17.86 7.06
N LEU A 78 -18.26 -16.56 7.02
CA LEU A 78 -19.16 -15.94 7.99
C LEU A 78 -20.62 -16.11 7.56
N ASN A 79 -21.45 -16.57 8.50
CA ASN A 79 -22.88 -16.82 8.27
C ASN A 79 -23.79 -15.81 8.97
N SER A 80 -23.23 -14.78 9.62
CA SER A 80 -24.00 -13.82 10.42
C SER A 80 -23.58 -12.37 10.16
N LEU A 81 -24.56 -11.47 10.13
CA LEU A 81 -24.34 -10.02 10.05
C LEU A 81 -23.42 -9.51 11.16
N THR A 82 -23.56 -10.05 12.38
CA THR A 82 -22.76 -9.62 13.53
C THR A 82 -21.29 -9.97 13.34
N THR A 83 -21.00 -11.19 12.85
CA THR A 83 -19.62 -11.58 12.57
C THR A 83 -19.02 -10.76 11.44
N LEU A 84 -19.82 -10.42 10.43
CA LEU A 84 -19.38 -9.57 9.33
C LEU A 84 -19.12 -8.13 9.83
N ALA A 85 -19.91 -7.60 10.75
CA ALA A 85 -19.65 -6.31 11.39
C ALA A 85 -18.29 -6.29 12.11
N PHE A 86 -17.97 -7.33 12.88
CA PHE A 86 -16.66 -7.44 13.54
C PHE A 86 -15.52 -7.52 12.51
N ALA A 87 -15.69 -8.32 11.45
CA ALA A 87 -14.69 -8.41 10.39
C ALA A 87 -14.51 -7.07 9.66
N SER A 88 -15.59 -6.32 9.41
CA SER A 88 -15.56 -4.97 8.85
C SER A 88 -14.83 -4.01 9.77
N ILE A 89 -15.08 -4.01 11.07
CA ILE A 89 -14.34 -3.16 12.03
C ILE A 89 -12.83 -3.47 11.94
N ILE A 90 -12.45 -4.74 11.99
CA ILE A 90 -11.04 -5.15 11.93
C ILE A 90 -10.39 -4.76 10.60
N SER A 91 -11.06 -5.03 9.48
CA SER A 91 -10.54 -4.71 8.15
C SER A 91 -10.45 -3.19 7.96
N GLY A 92 -11.46 -2.45 8.41
CA GLY A 92 -11.54 -0.98 8.37
C GLY A 92 -10.38 -0.31 9.08
N ALA A 93 -10.01 -0.81 10.27
CA ALA A 93 -8.86 -0.29 11.01
C ALA A 93 -7.54 -0.38 10.22
N LEU A 94 -7.41 -1.34 9.29
CA LEU A 94 -6.21 -1.58 8.48
C LEU A 94 -6.20 -0.81 7.15
N VAL A 95 -7.36 -0.33 6.69
CA VAL A 95 -7.52 0.43 5.44
C VAL A 95 -6.69 1.72 5.45
N ALA A 96 -6.85 2.54 6.50
CA ALA A 96 -6.10 3.80 6.57
C ALA A 96 -4.57 3.58 6.67
N PRO A 97 -4.04 2.69 7.55
CA PRO A 97 -2.62 2.33 7.55
C PRO A 97 -2.10 1.84 6.20
N LEU A 98 -2.90 1.08 5.44
CA LEU A 98 -2.53 0.60 4.11
C LEU A 98 -2.31 1.78 3.15
N LEU A 99 -3.28 2.69 3.07
CA LEU A 99 -3.20 3.86 2.20
C LEU A 99 -2.00 4.74 2.59
N ILE A 100 -1.86 5.07 3.87
CA ILE A 100 -0.73 5.86 4.39
C ILE A 100 0.59 5.22 3.96
N THR A 101 0.74 3.92 4.17
CA THR A 101 1.99 3.22 3.85
C THR A 101 2.27 3.18 2.34
N ILE A 102 1.25 2.97 1.50
CA ILE A 102 1.42 2.94 0.03
C ILE A 102 1.81 4.32 -0.50
N PHE A 103 1.15 5.39 -0.05
CA PHE A 103 1.47 6.75 -0.46
C PHE A 103 2.85 7.19 0.04
N SER A 104 3.18 6.94 1.31
CA SER A 104 4.50 7.27 1.84
C SER A 104 5.63 6.46 1.18
N LEU A 105 5.34 5.25 0.71
CA LEU A 105 6.30 4.48 -0.08
C LEU A 105 6.47 5.08 -1.49
N ALA A 106 5.39 5.56 -2.10
CA ALA A 106 5.44 6.28 -3.37
C ALA A 106 6.32 7.53 -3.28
N GLU A 107 6.10 8.35 -2.25
CA GLU A 107 6.87 9.58 -2.02
C GLU A 107 8.37 9.32 -1.86
N ARG A 108 8.74 8.17 -1.29
CA ARG A 108 10.15 7.78 -1.14
C ARG A 108 10.78 7.20 -2.40
N LEU A 109 9.97 6.62 -3.28
CA LEU A 109 10.45 5.96 -4.50
C LEU A 109 10.46 6.89 -5.72
N VAL A 110 9.59 7.91 -5.72
CA VAL A 110 9.44 8.85 -6.83
C VAL A 110 10.35 10.07 -6.58
N PRO A 111 11.15 10.51 -7.56
CA PRO A 111 11.95 11.73 -7.44
C PRO A 111 11.08 12.97 -7.18
N ASN A 112 11.57 13.92 -6.38
CA ASN A 112 10.83 15.14 -6.01
C ASN A 112 10.22 15.89 -7.22
N ALA A 113 10.93 15.91 -8.36
CA ALA A 113 10.48 16.57 -9.58
C ALA A 113 9.23 15.93 -10.23
N GLN A 114 8.90 14.68 -9.90
CA GLN A 114 7.79 13.92 -10.50
C GLN A 114 6.77 13.43 -9.44
N LEU A 115 6.85 13.92 -8.20
CA LEU A 115 5.98 13.46 -7.12
C LEU A 115 4.49 13.65 -7.42
N THR A 116 4.11 14.82 -7.93
CA THR A 116 2.72 15.12 -8.27
C THR A 116 2.20 14.17 -9.35
N GLU A 117 3.01 13.87 -10.36
CA GLU A 117 2.66 12.96 -11.44
C GLU A 117 2.55 11.52 -10.93
N GLY A 118 3.50 11.08 -10.10
CA GLY A 118 3.47 9.76 -9.46
C GLY A 118 2.26 9.54 -8.55
N LEU A 119 1.90 10.53 -7.73
CA LEU A 119 0.71 10.49 -6.88
C LEU A 119 -0.58 10.52 -7.71
N THR A 120 -0.59 11.26 -8.82
CA THR A 120 -1.73 11.28 -9.75
C THR A 120 -1.95 9.89 -10.35
N PHE A 121 -0.90 9.25 -10.88
CA PHE A 121 -1.00 7.88 -11.40
C PHE A 121 -1.39 6.86 -10.32
N MET A 122 -0.97 7.06 -9.08
CA MET A 122 -1.34 6.20 -7.96
C MET A 122 -2.85 6.29 -7.65
N ASN A 123 -3.40 7.51 -7.62
CA ASN A 123 -4.84 7.72 -7.46
C ASN A 123 -5.64 7.15 -8.64
N SER A 124 -5.20 7.38 -9.88
CA SER A 124 -5.84 6.79 -11.06
C SER A 124 -5.83 5.26 -10.97
N GLY A 125 -4.72 4.66 -10.56
CA GLY A 125 -4.61 3.21 -10.36
C GLY A 125 -5.57 2.68 -9.29
N LEU A 126 -5.73 3.40 -8.17
CA LEU A 126 -6.72 3.07 -7.13
C LEU A 126 -8.14 3.08 -7.69
N THR A 127 -8.52 4.14 -8.41
CA THR A 127 -9.87 4.26 -9.00
C THR A 127 -10.14 3.17 -10.05
N VAL A 128 -9.16 2.87 -10.90
CA VAL A 128 -9.26 1.78 -11.89
C VAL A 128 -9.43 0.43 -11.20
N GLY A 129 -8.64 0.18 -10.14
CA GLY A 129 -8.77 -1.01 -9.32
C GLY A 129 -10.16 -1.11 -8.67
N LEU A 130 -10.64 -0.01 -8.10
CA LEU A 130 -11.96 0.07 -7.46
C LEU A 130 -13.07 -0.28 -8.45
N ALA A 131 -13.07 0.36 -9.62
CA ALA A 131 -14.04 0.07 -10.67
C ALA A 131 -13.99 -1.41 -11.08
N PHE A 132 -12.79 -1.97 -11.28
CA PHE A 132 -12.63 -3.39 -11.58
C PHE A 132 -13.19 -4.28 -10.47
N GLY A 133 -12.91 -3.97 -9.19
CA GLY A 133 -13.42 -4.71 -8.03
C GLY A 133 -14.94 -4.68 -7.93
N ILE A 134 -15.56 -3.53 -8.18
CA ILE A 134 -17.03 -3.37 -8.19
C ILE A 134 -17.64 -4.18 -9.33
N THR A 135 -17.13 -4.04 -10.55
CA THR A 135 -17.68 -4.72 -11.73
C THR A 135 -17.49 -6.23 -11.66
N ALA A 136 -16.27 -6.70 -11.39
CA ALA A 136 -15.99 -8.13 -11.30
C ALA A 136 -16.64 -8.75 -10.05
N GLY A 137 -16.66 -8.03 -8.93
CA GLY A 137 -17.33 -8.44 -7.70
C GLY A 137 -18.83 -8.60 -7.90
N GLY A 138 -19.50 -7.59 -8.47
CA GLY A 138 -20.92 -7.64 -8.78
C GLY A 138 -21.27 -8.82 -9.70
N TYR A 139 -20.50 -9.02 -10.77
CA TYR A 139 -20.70 -10.15 -11.68
C TYR A 139 -20.56 -11.52 -10.98
N LEU A 140 -19.54 -11.68 -10.11
CA LEU A 140 -19.35 -12.92 -9.34
C LEU A 140 -20.47 -13.16 -8.34
N ILE A 141 -20.92 -12.10 -7.68
CA ILE A 141 -22.01 -12.14 -6.70
C ILE A 141 -23.32 -12.54 -7.39
N ASP A 142 -23.65 -11.91 -8.52
CA ASP A 142 -24.88 -12.21 -9.27
C ASP A 142 -24.91 -13.67 -9.75
N ALA A 143 -23.74 -14.25 -10.08
CA ALA A 143 -23.65 -15.62 -10.57
C ALA A 143 -23.60 -16.67 -9.44
N SER A 144 -22.96 -16.35 -8.30
CA SER A 144 -22.48 -17.37 -7.34
C SER A 144 -22.72 -17.03 -5.86
N GLY A 145 -23.31 -15.87 -5.57
CA GLY A 145 -23.59 -15.36 -4.21
C GLY A 145 -22.46 -14.54 -3.59
N ALA A 146 -22.75 -13.90 -2.45
CA ALA A 146 -21.87 -12.93 -1.77
C ALA A 146 -20.50 -13.51 -1.37
N ALA A 147 -20.43 -14.81 -1.06
CA ALA A 147 -19.17 -15.48 -0.68
C ALA A 147 -18.09 -15.39 -1.77
N PHE A 148 -18.48 -15.44 -3.05
CA PHE A 148 -17.53 -15.31 -4.17
C PHE A 148 -17.05 -13.87 -4.37
N GLY A 149 -17.89 -12.89 -4.02
CA GLY A 149 -17.47 -11.50 -3.89
C GLY A 149 -16.35 -11.35 -2.86
N PHE A 150 -16.49 -11.93 -1.68
CA PHE A 150 -15.42 -11.91 -0.67
C PHE A 150 -14.17 -12.65 -1.13
N ALA A 151 -14.31 -13.79 -1.82
CA ALA A 151 -13.17 -14.55 -2.35
C ALA A 151 -12.35 -13.73 -3.36
N LEU A 152 -13.00 -12.91 -4.19
CA LEU A 152 -12.32 -11.98 -5.10
C LEU A 152 -11.50 -10.94 -4.32
N GLY A 153 -12.07 -10.37 -3.25
CA GLY A 153 -11.36 -9.45 -2.36
C GLY A 153 -10.15 -10.09 -1.69
N VAL A 154 -10.26 -11.35 -1.26
CA VAL A 154 -9.14 -12.13 -0.70
C VAL A 154 -8.05 -12.35 -1.74
N ALA A 155 -8.42 -12.71 -2.98
CA ALA A 155 -7.46 -12.88 -4.08
C ALA A 155 -6.73 -11.57 -4.39
N ALA A 156 -7.44 -10.44 -4.46
CA ALA A 156 -6.85 -9.13 -4.65
C ALA A 156 -5.89 -8.74 -3.50
N ALA A 157 -6.27 -9.04 -2.25
CA ALA A 157 -5.43 -8.83 -1.08
C ALA A 157 -4.17 -9.69 -1.11
N ALA A 158 -4.28 -10.95 -1.52
CA ALA A 158 -3.14 -11.84 -1.70
C ALA A 158 -2.18 -11.32 -2.77
N VAL A 159 -2.69 -10.81 -3.90
CA VAL A 159 -1.88 -10.16 -4.93
C VAL A 159 -1.16 -8.92 -4.38
N ALA A 160 -1.87 -8.06 -3.63
CA ALA A 160 -1.27 -6.89 -3.00
C ALA A 160 -0.14 -7.28 -2.02
N PHE A 161 -0.36 -8.31 -1.20
CA PHE A 161 0.65 -8.86 -0.28
C PHE A 161 1.87 -9.40 -1.04
N LEU A 162 1.66 -10.18 -2.11
CA LEU A 162 2.75 -10.71 -2.94
C LEU A 162 3.58 -9.58 -3.56
N VAL A 163 2.91 -8.55 -4.09
CA VAL A 163 3.59 -7.36 -4.64
C VAL A 163 4.41 -6.65 -3.55
N ALA A 164 3.86 -6.51 -2.34
CA ALA A 164 4.57 -5.91 -1.21
C ALA A 164 5.82 -6.73 -0.82
N VAL A 165 5.71 -8.05 -0.74
CA VAL A 165 6.82 -8.96 -0.41
C VAL A 165 7.90 -8.93 -1.49
N ILE A 166 7.51 -8.97 -2.77
CA ILE A 166 8.47 -8.90 -3.89
C ILE A 166 9.18 -7.55 -3.89
N GLY A 167 8.44 -6.45 -3.67
CA GLY A 167 9.00 -5.10 -3.55
C GLY A 167 10.01 -5.00 -2.40
N GLN A 168 9.69 -5.55 -1.23
CA GLN A 168 10.61 -5.60 -0.09
C GLN A 168 11.88 -6.37 -0.42
N ARG A 169 11.78 -7.55 -1.07
CA ARG A 169 12.95 -8.35 -1.45
C ARG A 169 13.85 -7.62 -2.46
N ARG A 170 13.26 -6.91 -3.43
CA ARG A 170 14.01 -6.11 -4.42
C ARG A 170 14.78 -4.98 -3.75
N LEU A 171 14.13 -4.23 -2.85
CA LEU A 171 14.76 -3.15 -2.09
C LEU A 171 15.90 -3.64 -1.20
N GLN A 172 15.71 -4.76 -0.49
CA GLN A 172 16.76 -5.37 0.34
C GLN A 172 17.94 -5.89 -0.49
N ARG A 173 17.69 -6.35 -1.73
CA ARG A 173 18.74 -6.83 -2.62
C ARG A 173 19.61 -5.69 -3.14
N SER A 174 19.03 -4.56 -3.54
CA SER A 174 19.79 -3.40 -4.01
C SER A 174 20.73 -2.84 -2.94
N VAL A 175 20.25 -2.70 -1.69
CA VAL A 175 21.08 -2.24 -0.55
C VAL A 175 22.25 -3.20 -0.27
N ARG A 176 22.07 -4.50 -0.52
CA ARG A 176 23.11 -5.51 -0.31
C ARG A 176 24.14 -5.54 -1.44
N THR A 177 23.76 -5.11 -2.65
CA THR A 177 24.67 -5.00 -3.80
C THR A 177 25.52 -3.72 -3.73
N ASP A 178 24.96 -2.60 -3.25
CA ASP A 178 25.73 -1.34 -3.05
C ASP A 178 26.67 -1.39 -1.83
N GLY A 179 26.52 -2.39 -0.96
CA GLY A 179 27.45 -2.65 0.15
C GLY A 179 28.83 -3.17 -0.26
N SER A 180 29.09 -3.37 -1.56
CA SER A 180 30.42 -3.69 -2.08
C SER A 180 31.24 -2.46 -2.50
N ILE A 181 30.80 -1.23 -2.16
CA ILE A 181 31.69 -0.07 -2.22
C ILE A 181 32.84 -0.34 -1.24
N PRO A 182 34.10 -0.44 -1.70
CA PRO A 182 35.25 -0.60 -0.82
C PRO A 182 35.24 0.51 0.23
N PRO A 183 35.71 0.25 1.47
CA PRO A 183 35.77 1.29 2.49
C PRO A 183 36.42 2.55 1.90
N THR A 184 35.73 3.69 2.04
CA THR A 184 36.16 5.04 1.63
C THR A 184 37.55 5.43 2.15
N SER A 185 38.13 4.62 3.04
CA SER A 185 39.54 4.59 3.40
C SER A 185 40.50 4.51 2.20
N ALA A 186 40.08 3.99 1.05
CA ALA A 186 40.93 3.91 -0.16
C ALA A 186 40.87 5.15 -1.07
N LEU A 187 39.89 6.05 -0.88
CA LEU A 187 39.74 7.27 -1.70
C LEU A 187 40.30 8.54 -1.04
N ASN A 188 40.61 8.48 0.27
CA ASN A 188 41.17 9.61 1.02
C ASN A 188 42.70 9.53 1.22
N THR A 189 43.37 8.53 0.64
CA THR A 189 44.82 8.35 0.77
C THR A 189 45.61 8.88 -0.41
N GLU A 190 44.98 9.31 -1.51
CA GLU A 190 45.69 10.10 -2.50
C GLU A 190 45.82 11.54 -1.99
N PRO A 191 47.04 12.01 -1.70
CA PRO A 191 47.26 13.42 -1.45
C PRO A 191 46.85 14.17 -2.72
N ILE A 192 45.95 15.15 -2.59
CA ILE A 192 45.64 16.07 -3.70
C ILE A 192 46.98 16.65 -4.16
N PRO A 193 47.37 16.48 -5.45
CA PRO A 193 48.58 17.10 -5.97
C PRO A 193 48.47 18.60 -5.72
N GLY A 194 49.38 19.11 -4.89
CA GLY A 194 49.46 20.55 -4.63
C GLY A 194 49.66 21.30 -5.96
N PRO A 195 49.17 22.53 -6.07
CA PRO A 195 49.38 23.34 -7.27
C PRO A 195 50.88 23.43 -7.57
N ALA A 196 51.25 23.14 -8.83
CA ALA A 196 52.63 23.19 -9.28
C ALA A 196 53.22 24.60 -9.02
N PRO A 197 54.37 24.71 -8.35
CA PRO A 197 55.02 26.01 -8.18
C PRO A 197 55.68 26.41 -9.50
N GLY A 198 55.13 27.43 -10.16
CA GLY A 198 55.85 28.16 -11.21
C GLY A 198 55.01 28.50 -12.42
N GLY A 199 54.80 29.81 -12.65
CA GLY A 199 54.26 30.31 -13.91
C GLY A 199 53.54 31.65 -13.89
N PHE A 200 53.56 32.42 -12.78
CA PHE A 200 53.16 33.83 -12.85
C PHE A 200 54.40 34.69 -13.12
N ASN A 201 54.75 34.82 -14.40
CA ASN A 201 55.75 35.79 -14.85
C ASN A 201 55.08 37.18 -14.86
N ILE A 202 55.58 38.10 -14.05
CA ILE A 202 54.99 39.44 -13.85
C ILE A 202 55.69 40.49 -14.74
N ASP A 203 56.50 40.07 -15.71
CA ASP A 203 57.34 40.96 -16.53
C ASP A 203 56.72 41.41 -17.87
N ASP A 204 55.50 41.00 -18.23
CA ASP A 204 54.85 41.42 -19.50
C ASP A 204 54.12 42.78 -19.43
N ARG A 205 54.62 43.71 -18.60
CA ARG A 205 54.13 45.10 -18.59
C ARG A 205 55.26 46.10 -18.43
N GLN A 206 56.02 46.33 -19.50
CA GLN A 206 56.55 47.65 -19.87
C GLN A 206 56.53 47.84 -21.38
#